data_AF-A0AAV5EXS3-F1
#
_entry.id   AF-A0AAV5EXS3-F1
#
_cell.length_a   1.000
_cell.length_b   1.000
_cell.length_c   1.000
_cell.angle_alpha   90.00
_cell.angle_beta   90.00
_cell.angle_gamma   90.00
#
_symmetry.space_group_name_H-M   'P 1'
#
loop_
_entity.id
_entity.type
_entity.pdbx_description
1 polymer ?
#
loop_
_entity_poly.entity_id
_entity_poly.type
_entity_poly.pdbx_seq_one_letter_code
_entity_poly.pdbx_strand_id
1 'polypeptide(L)'
;MVGGEAAKNLDHEMDQIRDCEASKMDAKAEERKRRLAEYEQWCKRKDKELEEEMAARDPEELTDYLAFRARSFEQRWNKLNASFFGSFHDKIYLLFILWCCMQDPYLMLIGPVRAVVLCGPVVFEVFLNARGPSKSEDKEISLLAVSFRSHSFPSASIQINECYTSRHTKLEFGLGHIVGSVEATVISVQVIHGSWPDGFHGYFAACTASINKEVVLLVSGDEKLPVAGNEIQLSRRIVSVEANGTLRIFVRASQGDNGLQDEKVFTPQEMGTHFEILNVGDCKLKVTVAWSLFSLHPKLIPSHWLPV
;
A
#
# COMPACT_ATOMS: atom_id res chain seq x y z
N MET A 1 -57.23 -84.72 6.55
CA MET A 1 -57.42 -83.44 5.82
C MET A 1 -57.21 -82.28 6.78
N VAL A 2 -55.98 -82.03 7.26
CA VAL A 2 -55.67 -80.90 8.18
C VAL A 2 -54.39 -80.14 7.78
N GLY A 3 -53.50 -80.73 6.97
CA GLY A 3 -52.25 -80.07 6.54
C GLY A 3 -52.38 -79.05 5.39
N GLY A 4 -53.47 -79.07 4.62
CA GLY A 4 -53.62 -78.20 3.43
C GLY A 4 -54.20 -76.81 3.72
N GLU A 5 -54.80 -76.59 4.88
CA GLU A 5 -55.47 -75.34 5.24
C GLU A 5 -54.52 -74.42 6.02
N ALA A 6 -53.69 -75.00 6.89
CA ALA A 6 -52.60 -74.28 7.57
C ALA A 6 -51.52 -73.78 6.59
N ALA A 7 -51.17 -74.56 5.57
CA ALA A 7 -50.21 -74.15 4.53
C ALA A 7 -50.75 -72.96 3.70
N LYS A 8 -52.03 -72.99 3.32
CA LYS A 8 -52.68 -71.87 2.60
C LYS A 8 -52.77 -70.60 3.43
N ASN A 9 -52.93 -70.73 4.74
CA ASN A 9 -53.00 -69.58 5.65
C ASN A 9 -51.62 -68.91 5.83
N LEU A 10 -50.55 -69.72 5.89
CA LEU A 10 -49.17 -69.24 5.91
C LEU A 10 -48.77 -68.56 4.59
N ASP A 11 -49.16 -69.14 3.45
CA ASP A 11 -48.91 -68.52 2.13
C ASP A 11 -49.63 -67.16 2.02
N HIS A 12 -50.88 -67.07 2.49
CA HIS A 12 -51.65 -65.82 2.50
C HIS A 12 -51.01 -64.74 3.41
N GLU A 13 -50.50 -65.13 4.57
CA GLU A 13 -49.82 -64.22 5.51
C GLU A 13 -48.48 -63.73 4.94
N MET A 14 -47.73 -64.60 4.26
CA MET A 14 -46.49 -64.23 3.56
C MET A 14 -46.72 -63.31 2.35
N ASP A 15 -47.83 -63.47 1.63
CA ASP A 15 -48.23 -62.53 0.57
C ASP A 15 -48.59 -61.15 1.14
N GLN A 16 -49.35 -61.11 2.24
CA GLN A 16 -49.68 -59.84 2.92
C GLN A 16 -48.44 -59.08 3.43
N ILE A 17 -47.44 -59.79 3.97
CA ILE A 17 -46.18 -59.18 4.40
C ILE A 17 -45.43 -58.59 3.21
N ARG A 18 -45.34 -59.32 2.09
CA ARG A 18 -44.68 -58.84 0.86
C ARG A 18 -45.37 -57.61 0.29
N ASP A 19 -46.69 -57.58 0.24
CA ASP A 19 -47.46 -56.42 -0.25
C ASP A 19 -47.28 -55.20 0.66
N CYS A 20 -47.21 -55.42 1.98
CA CYS A 20 -46.92 -54.38 2.96
C CYS A 20 -45.49 -53.83 2.82
N GLU A 21 -44.51 -54.69 2.56
CA GLU A 21 -43.12 -54.29 2.30
C GLU A 21 -42.97 -53.56 0.97
N ALA A 22 -43.63 -54.02 -0.09
CA ALA A 22 -43.67 -53.35 -1.39
C ALA A 22 -44.29 -51.95 -1.27
N SER A 23 -45.42 -51.82 -0.56
CA SER A 23 -46.06 -50.51 -0.30
C SER A 23 -45.16 -49.56 0.51
N LYS A 24 -44.39 -50.09 1.48
CA LYS A 24 -43.39 -49.30 2.23
C LYS A 24 -42.23 -48.86 1.35
N MET A 25 -41.77 -49.71 0.43
CA MET A 25 -40.73 -49.36 -0.54
C MET A 25 -41.21 -48.27 -1.51
N ASP A 26 -42.44 -48.38 -2.02
CA ASP A 26 -43.06 -47.39 -2.90
C ASP A 26 -43.25 -46.05 -2.20
N ALA A 27 -43.74 -46.07 -0.95
CA ALA A 27 -43.86 -44.85 -0.13
C ALA A 27 -42.50 -44.17 0.08
N LYS A 28 -41.44 -44.95 0.34
CA LYS A 28 -40.08 -44.45 0.50
C LYS A 28 -39.47 -43.95 -0.81
N ALA A 29 -39.81 -44.56 -1.94
CA ALA A 29 -39.42 -44.11 -3.27
C ALA A 29 -40.09 -42.77 -3.63
N GLU A 30 -41.38 -42.61 -3.33
CA GLU A 30 -42.09 -41.35 -3.52
C GLU A 30 -41.57 -40.23 -2.61
N GLU A 31 -41.23 -40.54 -1.36
CA GLU A 31 -40.57 -39.57 -0.46
C GLU A 31 -39.19 -39.13 -0.99
N ARG A 32 -38.42 -40.05 -1.58
CA ARG A 32 -37.15 -39.72 -2.24
C ARG A 32 -37.37 -38.83 -3.46
N LYS A 33 -38.38 -39.10 -4.29
CA LYS A 33 -38.74 -38.25 -5.44
C LYS A 33 -39.13 -36.84 -5.00
N ARG A 34 -39.95 -36.70 -3.94
CA ARG A 34 -40.32 -35.38 -3.39
C ARG A 34 -39.10 -34.61 -2.90
N ARG A 35 -38.23 -35.25 -2.11
CA ARG A 35 -36.98 -34.62 -1.64
C ARG A 35 -36.06 -34.21 -2.79
N LEU A 36 -35.97 -35.01 -3.84
CA LEU A 36 -35.18 -34.65 -5.01
C LEU A 36 -35.78 -33.43 -5.73
N ALA A 37 -37.10 -33.39 -5.90
CA ALA A 37 -37.78 -32.24 -6.50
C ALA A 37 -37.63 -30.96 -5.65
N GLU A 38 -37.72 -31.08 -4.32
CA GLU A 38 -37.46 -29.96 -3.39
C GLU A 38 -36.00 -29.49 -3.48
N TYR A 39 -35.05 -30.42 -3.56
CA TYR A 39 -33.63 -30.11 -3.73
C TYR A 39 -33.37 -29.40 -5.06
N GLU A 40 -33.95 -29.89 -6.17
CA GLU A 40 -33.84 -29.24 -7.48
C GLU A 40 -34.44 -27.83 -7.48
N GLN A 41 -35.58 -27.62 -6.82
CA GLN A 41 -36.15 -26.28 -6.65
C GLN A 41 -35.27 -25.38 -5.79
N TRP A 42 -34.67 -25.91 -4.73
CA TRP A 42 -33.72 -25.18 -3.89
C TRP A 42 -32.47 -24.78 -4.69
N CYS A 43 -31.90 -25.68 -5.49
CA CYS A 43 -30.78 -25.38 -6.39
C CYS A 43 -31.12 -24.25 -7.35
N LYS A 44 -32.26 -24.33 -8.04
CA LYS A 44 -32.71 -23.28 -8.97
C LYS A 44 -32.88 -21.92 -8.29
N ARG A 45 -33.40 -21.88 -7.06
CA ARG A 45 -33.47 -20.62 -6.29
C ARG A 45 -32.09 -20.09 -5.94
N LYS A 46 -31.17 -20.96 -5.52
CA LYS A 46 -29.80 -20.57 -5.18
C LYS A 46 -29.02 -20.06 -6.39
N ASP A 47 -29.19 -20.70 -7.55
CA ASP A 47 -28.60 -20.24 -8.80
C ASP A 47 -29.14 -18.86 -9.18
N LYS A 48 -30.47 -18.64 -9.06
CA LYS A 48 -31.08 -17.32 -9.32
C LYS A 48 -30.62 -16.25 -8.33
N GLU A 49 -30.53 -16.58 -7.04
CA GLU A 49 -30.01 -15.67 -6.01
C GLU A 49 -28.56 -15.25 -6.33
N LEU A 50 -27.72 -16.20 -6.76
CA LEU A 50 -26.34 -15.94 -7.15
C LEU A 50 -26.27 -15.09 -8.43
N GLU A 51 -27.11 -15.36 -9.43
CA GLU A 51 -27.20 -14.55 -10.65
C GLU A 51 -27.64 -13.11 -10.35
N GLU A 52 -28.65 -12.93 -9.49
CA GLU A 52 -29.12 -11.62 -9.05
C GLU A 52 -28.04 -10.87 -8.26
N GLU A 53 -27.31 -11.56 -7.37
CA GLU A 53 -26.17 -11.00 -6.63
C GLU A 53 -25.04 -10.58 -7.59
N MET A 54 -24.67 -11.44 -8.56
CA MET A 54 -23.67 -11.12 -9.56
C MET A 54 -24.08 -9.96 -10.47
N ALA A 55 -25.36 -9.87 -10.85
CA ALA A 55 -25.89 -8.78 -11.67
C ALA A 55 -25.99 -7.45 -10.90
N ALA A 56 -26.14 -7.50 -9.57
CA ALA A 56 -26.17 -6.32 -8.71
C ALA A 56 -24.77 -5.76 -8.38
N ARG A 57 -23.70 -6.53 -8.62
CA ARG A 57 -22.32 -6.08 -8.40
C ARG A 57 -21.93 -5.02 -9.42
N ASP A 58 -21.09 -4.09 -8.98
CA ASP A 58 -20.51 -3.10 -9.87
C ASP A 58 -19.60 -3.82 -10.89
N PRO A 59 -19.78 -3.63 -12.21
CA PRO A 59 -18.91 -4.24 -13.22
C PRO A 59 -17.42 -3.89 -13.03
N GLU A 60 -17.10 -2.74 -12.43
CA GLU A 60 -15.72 -2.34 -12.10
C GLU A 60 -15.12 -3.28 -11.03
N GLU A 61 -15.92 -3.86 -10.13
CA GLU A 61 -15.44 -4.80 -9.12
C GLU A 61 -14.79 -6.06 -9.74
N LEU A 62 -15.34 -6.53 -10.85
CA LEU A 62 -14.85 -7.72 -11.56
C LEU A 62 -13.69 -7.39 -12.52
N THR A 63 -13.67 -6.18 -13.07
CA THR A 63 -12.74 -5.80 -14.14
C THR A 63 -11.53 -5.01 -13.65
N ASP A 64 -11.69 -4.20 -12.60
CA ASP A 64 -10.62 -3.50 -11.88
C ASP A 64 -11.02 -3.30 -10.40
N TYR A 65 -10.86 -4.36 -9.63
CA TYR A 65 -11.18 -4.38 -8.19
C TYR A 65 -10.49 -3.24 -7.41
N LEU A 66 -9.28 -2.82 -7.80
CA LEU A 66 -8.56 -1.77 -7.12
C LEU A 66 -9.17 -0.40 -7.38
N ALA A 67 -9.55 -0.11 -8.63
CA ALA A 67 -10.29 1.10 -8.97
C ALA A 67 -11.64 1.14 -8.26
N PHE A 68 -12.40 0.04 -8.28
CA PHE A 68 -13.66 -0.09 -7.55
C PHE A 68 -13.49 0.17 -6.04
N ARG A 69 -12.47 -0.45 -5.43
CA ARG A 69 -12.14 -0.20 -4.02
C ARG A 69 -11.78 1.26 -3.79
N ALA A 70 -11.05 1.89 -4.70
CA ALA A 70 -10.63 3.27 -4.55
C ALA A 70 -11.84 4.23 -4.60
N ARG A 71 -12.76 4.05 -5.56
CA ARG A 71 -13.99 4.85 -5.65
C ARG A 71 -14.90 4.69 -4.44
N SER A 72 -14.96 3.49 -3.86
CA SER A 72 -15.72 3.22 -2.64
C SER A 72 -14.96 3.57 -1.35
N PHE A 73 -13.72 4.09 -1.43
CA PHE A 73 -12.86 4.25 -0.26
C PHE A 73 -13.44 5.19 0.78
N GLU A 74 -13.97 6.34 0.37
CA GLU A 74 -14.58 7.32 1.27
C GLU A 74 -15.71 6.71 2.09
N GLN A 75 -16.66 6.05 1.43
CA GLN A 75 -17.81 5.42 2.09
C GLN A 75 -17.35 4.34 3.07
N ARG A 76 -16.40 3.50 2.66
CA ARG A 76 -15.82 2.46 3.52
C ARG A 76 -15.06 3.05 4.70
N TRP A 77 -14.31 4.15 4.49
CA TRP A 77 -13.63 4.86 5.56
C TRP A 77 -14.63 5.33 6.60
N ASN A 78 -15.64 6.08 6.17
CA ASN A 78 -16.64 6.64 7.07
C ASN A 78 -17.37 5.53 7.84
N LYS A 79 -17.70 4.41 7.20
CA LYS A 79 -18.35 3.27 7.85
C LYS A 79 -17.47 2.59 8.91
N LEU A 80 -16.17 2.45 8.66
CA LEU A 80 -15.27 1.62 9.48
C LEU A 80 -14.43 2.43 10.48
N ASN A 81 -14.23 3.73 10.23
CA ASN A 81 -13.23 4.54 10.93
C ASN A 81 -13.79 5.82 11.54
N ALA A 82 -14.98 6.28 11.12
CA ALA A 82 -15.48 7.59 11.54
C ALA A 82 -15.57 7.74 13.06
N SER A 83 -15.91 6.66 13.77
CA SER A 83 -16.01 6.66 15.23
C SER A 83 -14.68 6.87 15.95
N PHE A 84 -13.55 6.54 15.32
CA PHE A 84 -12.22 6.60 15.94
C PHE A 84 -11.35 7.72 15.38
N PHE A 85 -11.45 8.00 14.08
CA PHE A 85 -10.54 8.88 13.35
C PHE A 85 -11.24 10.08 12.70
N GLY A 86 -12.55 10.24 12.89
CA GLY A 86 -13.34 11.26 12.21
C GLY A 86 -13.69 10.87 10.76
N SER A 87 -14.49 11.72 10.12
CA SER A 87 -14.90 11.52 8.74
C SER A 87 -13.71 11.59 7.80
N PHE A 88 -13.86 11.06 6.58
CA PHE A 88 -12.85 11.14 5.54
C PHE A 88 -12.43 12.60 5.26
N HIS A 89 -13.35 13.54 5.40
CA HIS A 89 -13.12 14.97 5.16
C HIS A 89 -12.40 15.69 6.31
N ASP A 90 -12.32 15.09 7.49
CA ASP A 90 -11.61 15.67 8.64
C ASP A 90 -10.08 15.46 8.56
N LYS A 91 -9.59 14.86 7.46
CA LYS A 91 -8.19 14.50 7.26
C LYS A 91 -7.36 15.65 6.68
N ILE A 92 -6.07 15.63 7.00
CA ILE A 92 -5.06 16.44 6.32
C ILE A 92 -4.65 15.70 5.05
N TYR A 93 -5.01 16.25 3.89
CA TYR A 93 -4.53 15.78 2.59
C TYR A 93 -3.16 16.37 2.31
N LEU A 94 -2.19 15.49 2.04
CA LEU A 94 -0.92 15.89 1.43
C LEU A 94 -1.01 15.51 -0.04
N LEU A 95 -1.34 16.50 -0.87
CA LEU A 95 -1.47 16.31 -2.31
C LEU A 95 -0.09 16.37 -2.98
N PHE A 96 0.26 15.32 -3.71
CA PHE A 96 1.47 15.25 -4.52
C PHE A 96 1.07 15.25 -5.99
N ILE A 97 1.40 16.31 -6.72
CA ILE A 97 1.26 16.33 -8.18
C ILE A 97 2.62 15.99 -8.76
N LEU A 98 2.70 14.85 -9.45
CA LEU A 98 3.91 14.35 -10.07
C LEU A 98 3.74 14.35 -11.57
N TRP A 99 4.76 14.87 -12.25
CA TRP A 99 4.85 14.83 -13.70
C TRP A 99 5.75 13.66 -14.10
N CYS A 100 5.22 12.70 -14.86
CA CYS A 100 6.02 11.63 -15.45
C CYS A 100 5.86 11.68 -16.97
N CYS A 101 6.99 11.67 -17.66
CA CYS A 101 7.02 11.41 -19.10
C CYS A 101 7.38 9.94 -19.33
N MET A 102 6.90 9.32 -20.41
CA MET A 102 7.09 7.90 -20.71
C MET A 102 8.58 7.45 -20.87
N GLN A 103 9.54 8.37 -20.75
CA GLN A 103 10.98 8.09 -20.80
C GLN A 103 11.60 7.81 -19.41
N ASP A 104 10.93 8.17 -18.30
CA ASP A 104 11.37 7.83 -16.95
C ASP A 104 10.34 6.92 -16.26
N PRO A 105 10.65 5.62 -16.05
CA PRO A 105 9.73 4.69 -15.40
C PRO A 105 9.58 4.94 -13.88
N TYR A 106 10.36 5.86 -13.29
CA TYR A 106 10.34 6.15 -11.86
C TYR A 106 9.59 7.45 -11.56
N LEU A 107 8.39 7.32 -10.99
CA LEU A 107 7.67 8.44 -10.37
C LEU A 107 8.36 8.83 -9.06
N MET A 108 9.23 9.84 -9.10
CA MET A 108 9.91 10.32 -7.89
C MET A 108 8.93 11.10 -7.01
N LEU A 109 8.34 10.45 -5.99
CA LEU A 109 7.53 11.11 -5.00
C LEU A 109 8.34 12.22 -4.27
N ILE A 110 8.10 13.48 -4.63
CA ILE A 110 8.55 14.63 -3.86
C ILE A 110 7.67 14.69 -2.62
N GLY A 111 8.01 13.86 -1.64
CA GLY A 111 7.23 13.63 -0.44
C GLY A 111 7.00 14.88 0.41
N PRO A 112 6.26 14.77 1.52
CA PRO A 112 5.84 15.91 2.31
C PRO A 112 7.04 16.68 2.88
N VAL A 113 6.80 17.96 3.17
CA VAL A 113 7.77 18.87 3.81
C VAL A 113 8.00 18.56 5.29
N ARG A 114 7.50 17.42 5.79
CA ARG A 114 7.68 16.85 7.13
C ARG A 114 7.47 15.34 7.03
N ALA A 115 8.07 14.55 7.90
CA ALA A 115 7.81 13.12 7.88
C ALA A 115 6.41 12.78 8.42
N VAL A 116 5.84 11.67 7.96
CA VAL A 116 4.51 11.22 8.34
C VAL A 116 4.61 10.32 9.57
N VAL A 117 3.93 10.68 10.65
CA VAL A 117 3.90 9.89 11.88
C VAL A 117 2.74 8.89 11.82
N LEU A 118 3.04 7.61 11.97
CA LEU A 118 2.05 6.54 11.93
C LEU A 118 1.40 6.33 13.31
N CYS A 119 0.46 7.21 13.69
CA CYS A 119 -0.40 7.00 14.88
C CYS A 119 -1.74 6.32 14.55
N GLY A 120 -2.03 6.15 13.26
CA GLY A 120 -3.28 5.59 12.75
C GLY A 120 -3.13 5.16 11.30
N PRO A 121 -4.23 4.79 10.62
CA PRO A 121 -4.19 4.43 9.21
C PRO A 121 -3.67 5.59 8.36
N VAL A 122 -2.55 5.38 7.67
CA VAL A 122 -2.06 6.27 6.61
C VAL A 122 -2.67 5.83 5.29
N VAL A 123 -3.29 6.74 4.56
CA VAL A 123 -3.93 6.41 3.27
C VAL A 123 -3.01 6.86 2.14
N PHE A 124 -2.73 5.94 1.23
CA PHE A 124 -2.05 6.22 -0.03
C PHE A 124 -3.09 6.25 -1.13
N GLU A 125 -3.27 7.43 -1.72
CA GLU A 125 -4.13 7.65 -2.87
C GLU A 125 -3.25 7.93 -4.07
N VAL A 126 -3.45 7.15 -5.13
CA VAL A 126 -2.73 7.30 -6.39
C VAL A 126 -3.75 7.38 -7.50
N PHE A 127 -3.64 8.45 -8.27
CA PHE A 127 -4.44 8.71 -9.44
C PHE A 127 -3.50 8.98 -10.61
N LEU A 128 -3.48 8.06 -11.56
CA LEU A 128 -2.61 8.14 -12.73
C LEU A 128 -3.45 8.27 -13.99
N ASN A 129 -3.16 9.32 -14.75
CA ASN A 129 -3.81 9.60 -16.03
C ASN A 129 -2.77 9.69 -17.14
N ALA A 130 -3.11 9.16 -18.31
CA ALA A 130 -2.42 9.43 -19.57
C ALA A 130 -2.91 10.79 -20.05
N ARG A 131 -2.01 11.74 -20.24
CA ARG A 131 -2.40 13.06 -20.72
C ARG A 131 -2.79 12.99 -22.20
N GLY A 132 -3.97 13.49 -22.53
CA GLY A 132 -4.40 13.69 -23.90
C GLY A 132 -3.97 15.05 -24.46
N PRO A 133 -4.26 15.33 -25.75
CA PRO A 133 -4.06 16.65 -26.34
C PRO A 133 -4.81 17.76 -25.59
N SER A 134 -5.94 17.41 -24.96
CA SER A 134 -6.75 18.27 -24.09
C SER A 134 -7.12 17.54 -22.79
N LYS A 135 -7.52 18.30 -21.75
CA LYS A 135 -7.97 17.70 -20.47
C LYS A 135 -9.14 16.73 -20.61
N SER A 136 -10.02 16.95 -21.59
CA SER A 136 -11.15 16.05 -21.87
C SER A 136 -10.72 14.72 -22.50
N GLU A 137 -9.49 14.66 -23.03
CA GLU A 137 -8.90 13.46 -23.61
C GLU A 137 -7.91 12.77 -22.65
N ASP A 138 -7.75 13.29 -21.43
CA ASP A 138 -6.98 12.61 -20.38
C ASP A 138 -7.68 11.28 -20.05
N LYS A 139 -6.91 10.19 -20.04
CA LYS A 139 -7.43 8.85 -19.80
C LYS A 139 -6.92 8.30 -18.47
N GLU A 140 -7.84 7.91 -17.59
CA GLU A 140 -7.49 7.21 -16.35
C GLU A 140 -6.76 5.88 -16.68
N ILE A 141 -5.58 5.70 -16.10
CA ILE A 141 -4.75 4.49 -16.24
C ILE A 141 -4.81 3.67 -14.96
N SER A 142 -4.82 4.33 -13.80
CA SER A 142 -4.81 3.66 -12.50
C SER A 142 -5.48 4.53 -11.44
N LEU A 143 -6.33 3.90 -10.63
CA LEU A 143 -6.91 4.50 -9.44
C LEU A 143 -6.68 3.55 -8.26
N LEU A 144 -6.05 4.05 -7.21
CA LEU A 144 -5.71 3.28 -6.02
C LEU A 144 -5.97 4.13 -4.78
N ALA A 145 -6.69 3.58 -3.79
CA ALA A 145 -6.77 4.15 -2.46
C ALA A 145 -6.66 3.04 -1.43
N VAL A 146 -5.50 2.98 -0.77
CA VAL A 146 -5.15 1.90 0.16
C VAL A 146 -4.72 2.48 1.50
N SER A 147 -5.29 1.93 2.57
CA SER A 147 -4.88 2.28 3.93
C SER A 147 -3.74 1.37 4.35
N PHE A 148 -2.59 1.96 4.61
CA PHE A 148 -1.57 1.32 5.42
C PHE A 148 -1.97 1.38 6.89
N ARG A 149 -2.16 0.20 7.47
CA ARG A 149 -2.36 0.01 8.90
C ARG A 149 -1.26 -0.89 9.40
N SER A 150 -0.44 -0.40 10.32
CA SER A 150 0.43 -1.27 11.11
C SER A 150 -0.49 -2.05 12.06
N HIS A 151 -0.96 -3.22 11.64
CA HIS A 151 -1.82 -4.09 12.47
C HIS A 151 -1.05 -4.67 13.66
N SER A 152 0.27 -4.56 13.64
CA SER A 152 1.19 -4.90 14.71
C SER A 152 2.05 -3.66 14.91
N PHE A 153 2.19 -3.15 16.14
CA PHE A 153 3.26 -2.20 16.47
C PHE A 153 4.56 -3.01 16.40
N PRO A 154 5.32 -2.92 15.30
CA PRO A 154 6.45 -3.81 15.15
C PRO A 154 7.49 -3.39 16.20
N SER A 155 8.16 -4.36 16.81
CA SER A 155 9.21 -4.10 17.79
C SER A 155 10.50 -3.57 17.14
N ALA A 156 10.59 -3.62 15.80
CA ALA A 156 11.71 -3.15 15.00
C ALA A 156 11.23 -2.50 13.70
N SER A 157 12.05 -1.64 13.10
CA SER A 157 11.79 -1.07 11.78
C SER A 157 11.61 -2.15 10.72
N ILE A 158 10.67 -1.96 9.80
CA ILE A 158 10.34 -2.92 8.74
C ILE A 158 10.23 -2.24 7.39
N GLN A 159 10.78 -2.90 6.36
CA GLN A 159 10.51 -2.55 4.97
C GLN A 159 9.35 -3.40 4.46
N ILE A 160 8.37 -2.75 3.88
CA ILE A 160 7.17 -3.36 3.32
C ILE A 160 7.15 -3.06 1.84
N ASN A 161 7.08 -4.09 1.02
CA ASN A 161 6.93 -3.95 -0.41
C ASN A 161 5.53 -4.41 -0.79
N GLU A 162 4.73 -3.49 -1.30
CA GLU A 162 3.37 -3.78 -1.76
C GLU A 162 3.30 -3.63 -3.28
N CYS A 163 2.53 -4.50 -3.90
CA CYS A 163 2.29 -4.43 -5.33
C CYS A 163 0.80 -4.39 -5.62
N TYR A 164 0.40 -3.43 -6.44
CA TYR A 164 -0.98 -3.21 -6.85
C TYR A 164 -1.04 -3.25 -8.37
N THR A 165 -1.71 -4.27 -8.89
CA THR A 165 -1.92 -4.43 -10.33
C THR A 165 -3.35 -4.01 -10.67
N SER A 166 -3.47 -2.90 -11.38
CA SER A 166 -4.70 -2.42 -12.01
C SER A 166 -4.73 -2.89 -13.47
N ARG A 167 -5.83 -2.65 -14.18
CA ARG A 167 -6.05 -3.11 -15.56
C ARG A 167 -4.94 -2.69 -16.53
N HIS A 168 -4.31 -1.54 -16.33
CA HIS A 168 -3.33 -0.98 -17.26
C HIS A 168 -1.93 -0.77 -16.67
N THR A 169 -1.78 -0.94 -15.36
CA THR A 169 -0.52 -0.62 -14.65
C THR A 169 -0.25 -1.60 -13.53
N LYS A 170 1.04 -1.76 -13.24
CA LYS A 170 1.54 -2.41 -12.04
C LYS A 170 2.29 -1.37 -11.23
N LEU A 171 1.77 -1.04 -10.05
CA LEU A 171 2.38 -0.12 -9.11
C LEU A 171 3.08 -0.91 -8.02
N GLU A 172 4.34 -0.59 -7.77
CA GLU A 172 5.15 -1.20 -6.70
C GLU A 172 5.53 -0.11 -5.71
N PHE A 173 5.18 -0.32 -4.44
CA PHE A 173 5.46 0.61 -3.35
C PHE A 173 6.46 -0.02 -2.39
N GLY A 174 7.54 0.69 -2.10
CA GLY A 174 8.40 0.41 -0.95
C GLY A 174 8.08 1.38 0.18
N LEU A 175 7.64 0.87 1.32
CA LEU A 175 7.40 1.64 2.53
C LEU A 175 8.39 1.22 3.62
N GLY A 176 9.14 2.19 4.16
CA GLY A 176 9.96 2.00 5.35
C GLY A 176 9.22 2.47 6.59
N HIS A 177 8.74 1.54 7.43
CA HIS A 177 8.19 1.87 8.73
C HIS A 177 9.32 1.87 9.78
N ILE A 178 9.66 3.06 10.28
CA ILE A 178 10.78 3.26 11.22
C ILE A 178 10.24 3.40 12.64
N VAL A 179 10.65 2.48 13.52
CA VAL A 179 10.26 2.48 14.93
C VAL A 179 11.23 3.34 15.74
N GLY A 180 10.70 4.25 16.56
CA GLY A 180 11.52 5.17 17.35
C GLY A 180 12.35 6.08 16.46
N SER A 181 11.71 7.00 15.74
CA SER A 181 12.36 7.82 14.73
C SER A 181 12.53 9.28 15.13
N VAL A 182 13.54 9.91 14.53
CA VAL A 182 13.75 11.35 14.51
C VAL A 182 13.66 11.86 13.08
N GLU A 183 13.29 13.13 12.91
CA GLU A 183 13.29 13.80 11.63
C GLU A 183 14.67 14.40 11.34
N ALA A 184 15.28 13.97 10.24
CA ALA A 184 16.48 14.57 9.69
C ALA A 184 16.10 15.50 8.54
N THR A 185 16.35 16.80 8.72
CA THR A 185 16.17 17.81 7.67
C THR A 185 17.53 18.22 7.13
N VAL A 186 17.82 17.90 5.87
CA VAL A 186 18.99 18.40 5.15
C VAL A 186 18.76 19.87 4.81
N ILE A 187 19.17 20.75 5.72
CA ILE A 187 18.88 22.19 5.64
C ILE A 187 19.69 22.88 4.54
N SER A 188 20.88 22.37 4.22
CA SER A 188 21.68 22.90 3.11
C SER A 188 22.72 21.90 2.61
N VAL A 189 23.01 22.00 1.31
CA VAL A 189 24.17 21.37 0.67
C VAL A 189 24.93 22.48 -0.04
N GLN A 190 26.09 22.86 0.48
CA GLN A 190 26.85 24.02 0.01
C GLN A 190 28.18 23.63 -0.60
N VAL A 191 28.51 24.18 -1.77
CA VAL A 191 29.86 24.10 -2.34
C VAL A 191 30.78 25.01 -1.52
N ILE A 192 31.72 24.41 -0.80
CA ILE A 192 32.67 25.14 0.06
C ILE A 192 34.09 25.17 -0.53
N HIS A 193 34.38 24.31 -1.51
CA HIS A 193 35.65 24.28 -2.23
C HIS A 193 35.47 23.62 -3.60
N GLY A 194 36.24 24.08 -4.59
CA GLY A 194 36.18 23.59 -5.96
C GLY A 194 34.86 23.92 -6.65
N SER A 195 34.58 23.23 -7.75
CA SER A 195 33.35 23.34 -8.52
C SER A 195 32.82 21.96 -8.84
N TRP A 196 31.50 21.81 -8.93
CA TRP A 196 30.90 20.57 -9.41
C TRP A 196 31.47 20.22 -10.80
N PRO A 197 31.86 18.96 -11.06
CA PRO A 197 32.51 18.59 -12.30
C PRO A 197 31.61 18.87 -13.52
N ASP A 198 32.18 19.52 -14.54
CA ASP A 198 31.43 20.00 -15.70
C ASP A 198 30.82 18.84 -16.49
N GLY A 199 29.52 18.95 -16.76
CA GLY A 199 28.76 17.96 -17.51
C GLY A 199 28.46 16.66 -16.75
N PHE A 200 28.72 16.61 -15.43
CA PHE A 200 28.29 15.49 -14.59
C PHE A 200 26.87 15.73 -14.05
N HIS A 201 26.03 14.70 -14.14
CA HIS A 201 24.72 14.66 -13.53
C HIS A 201 24.84 14.41 -12.03
N GLY A 202 24.03 15.10 -11.22
CA GLY A 202 24.03 14.95 -9.77
C GLY A 202 22.90 14.08 -9.27
N TYR A 203 23.24 13.15 -8.40
CA TYR A 203 22.30 12.30 -7.66
C TYR A 203 22.63 12.36 -6.18
N PHE A 204 21.67 12.82 -5.39
CA PHE A 204 21.75 12.90 -3.93
C PHE A 204 20.68 12.03 -3.33
N ALA A 205 21.08 11.17 -2.40
CA ALA A 205 20.15 10.29 -1.70
C ALA A 205 20.53 10.15 -0.24
N ALA A 206 19.59 9.66 0.55
CA ALA A 206 19.80 9.32 1.93
C ALA A 206 19.15 7.98 2.26
N CYS A 207 19.70 7.21 3.19
CA CYS A 207 19.04 6.05 3.74
C CYS A 207 19.31 5.91 5.24
N THR A 208 18.41 5.19 5.92
CA THR A 208 18.63 4.79 7.31
C THR A 208 19.27 3.41 7.35
N ALA A 209 20.01 3.07 8.40
CA ALA A 209 20.76 1.82 8.48
C ALA A 209 19.89 0.56 8.38
N SER A 210 18.72 0.55 9.03
CA SER A 210 17.88 -0.65 9.07
C SER A 210 17.15 -0.94 7.76
N ILE A 211 16.85 0.11 6.99
CA ILE A 211 16.13 0.06 5.72
C ILE A 211 17.03 0.70 4.66
N ASN A 212 17.79 -0.15 3.98
CA ASN A 212 18.73 0.23 2.94
C ASN A 212 18.02 0.58 1.61
N LYS A 213 17.03 1.48 1.69
CA LYS A 213 16.34 2.07 0.55
C LYS A 213 16.65 3.54 0.49
N GLU A 214 17.11 3.97 -0.68
CA GLU A 214 17.51 5.34 -0.95
C GLU A 214 16.27 6.24 -1.08
N VAL A 215 16.17 7.20 -0.17
CA VAL A 215 15.30 8.35 -0.29
C VAL A 215 16.05 9.38 -1.13
N VAL A 216 15.59 9.56 -2.36
CA VAL A 216 16.16 10.53 -3.30
C VAL A 216 15.88 11.96 -2.80
N LEU A 217 16.95 12.75 -2.69
CA LEU A 217 16.93 14.15 -2.28
C LEU A 217 16.99 15.09 -3.50
N LEU A 218 17.73 14.69 -4.53
CA LEU A 218 17.88 15.42 -5.79
C LEU A 218 18.35 14.48 -6.90
N VAL A 219 17.79 14.63 -8.09
CA VAL A 219 18.32 14.11 -9.35
C VAL A 219 18.33 15.27 -10.34
N SER A 220 19.49 15.61 -10.90
CA SER A 220 19.57 16.69 -11.89
C SER A 220 19.03 16.29 -13.27
N GLY A 221 18.90 14.99 -13.55
CA GLY A 221 18.58 14.48 -14.89
C GLY A 221 19.60 14.98 -15.92
N ASP A 222 19.18 15.19 -17.15
CA ASP A 222 20.02 15.77 -18.23
C ASP A 222 20.32 17.27 -18.04
N GLU A 223 19.68 17.91 -17.05
CA GLU A 223 19.87 19.32 -16.77
C GLU A 223 21.12 19.56 -15.91
N LYS A 224 21.65 20.79 -15.98
CA LYS A 224 22.75 21.23 -15.12
C LYS A 224 22.31 21.18 -13.67
N LEU A 225 23.22 20.76 -12.77
CA LEU A 225 22.97 20.73 -11.34
C LEU A 225 22.40 22.09 -10.86
N PRO A 226 21.24 22.10 -10.17
CA PRO A 226 20.59 23.35 -9.77
C PRO A 226 21.33 23.96 -8.58
N VAL A 227 22.20 24.93 -8.86
CA VAL A 227 22.98 25.67 -7.86
C VAL A 227 22.53 27.13 -7.83
N ALA A 228 22.11 27.60 -6.65
CA ALA A 228 21.79 29.00 -6.39
C ALA A 228 22.89 29.61 -5.53
N GLY A 229 23.74 30.46 -6.13
CA GLY A 229 24.98 30.92 -5.49
C GLY A 229 25.92 29.73 -5.26
N ASN A 230 26.03 29.29 -4.01
CA ASN A 230 26.81 28.11 -3.62
C ASN A 230 25.94 26.97 -3.08
N GLU A 231 24.61 27.11 -3.02
CA GLU A 231 23.71 26.10 -2.45
C GLU A 231 23.05 25.26 -3.55
N ILE A 232 23.20 23.94 -3.44
CA ILE A 232 22.52 22.96 -4.27
C ILE A 232 21.06 22.86 -3.83
N GLN A 233 20.14 23.08 -4.76
CA GLN A 233 18.71 23.06 -4.49
C GLN A 233 18.17 21.63 -4.51
N LEU A 234 17.99 21.06 -3.31
CA LEU A 234 17.39 19.74 -3.14
C LEU A 234 15.88 19.78 -3.45
N SER A 235 15.40 18.77 -4.19
CA SER A 235 13.97 18.54 -4.43
C SER A 235 13.25 18.10 -3.16
N ARG A 236 13.94 17.34 -2.30
CA ARG A 236 13.46 16.88 -0.99
C ARG A 236 14.55 17.06 0.05
N ARG A 237 14.17 17.48 1.26
CA ARG A 237 15.10 17.73 2.36
C ARG A 237 14.92 16.79 3.56
N ILE A 238 13.83 16.04 3.64
CA ILE A 238 13.42 15.37 4.89
C ILE A 238 13.43 13.85 4.78
N VAL A 239 14.03 13.24 5.79
CA VAL A 239 14.22 11.79 5.95
C VAL A 239 13.89 11.40 7.39
N SER A 240 13.15 10.32 7.59
CA SER A 240 12.97 9.69 8.89
C SER A 240 14.15 8.75 9.16
N VAL A 241 14.68 8.78 10.38
CA VAL A 241 15.86 7.98 10.76
C VAL A 241 15.59 7.33 12.12
N GLU A 242 16.03 6.08 12.31
CA GLU A 242 16.00 5.47 13.65
C GLU A 242 16.79 6.33 14.65
N ALA A 243 16.25 6.61 15.82
CA ALA A 243 16.95 7.37 16.87
C ALA A 243 18.27 6.69 17.30
N ASN A 244 18.30 5.35 17.28
CA ASN A 244 19.48 4.54 17.64
C ASN A 244 20.23 3.97 16.42
N GLY A 245 19.88 4.42 15.21
CA GLY A 245 20.51 3.96 13.96
C GLY A 245 21.54 4.94 13.44
N THR A 246 21.64 5.03 12.11
CA THR A 246 22.46 6.03 11.43
C THR A 246 21.77 6.54 10.17
N LEU A 247 22.04 7.80 9.84
CA LEU A 247 21.68 8.39 8.56
C LEU A 247 22.90 8.35 7.64
N ARG A 248 22.76 7.75 6.47
CA ARG A 248 23.78 7.79 5.42
C ARG A 248 23.31 8.75 4.33
N ILE A 249 24.15 9.70 3.95
CA ILE A 249 23.89 10.61 2.82
C ILE A 249 24.92 10.34 1.74
N PHE A 250 24.44 10.11 0.53
CA PHE A 250 25.21 9.76 -0.65
C PHE A 250 25.17 10.91 -1.65
N VAL A 251 26.30 11.11 -2.32
CA VAL A 251 26.37 11.87 -3.57
C VAL A 251 26.98 10.99 -4.64
N ARG A 252 26.36 10.98 -5.81
CA ARG A 252 26.92 10.39 -7.04
C ARG A 252 26.93 11.47 -8.10
N ALA A 253 28.05 11.58 -8.80
CA ALA A 253 28.20 12.40 -9.98
C ALA A 253 28.55 11.46 -11.14
N SER A 254 27.81 11.51 -12.24
CA SER A 254 28.06 10.63 -13.39
C SER A 254 28.04 11.38 -14.71
N GLN A 255 28.91 10.96 -15.64
CA GLN A 255 28.95 11.43 -17.02
C GLN A 255 29.36 10.25 -17.92
N GLY A 256 28.42 9.72 -18.71
CA GLY A 256 28.63 8.48 -19.46
C GLY A 256 29.07 7.34 -18.52
N ASP A 257 30.19 6.69 -18.83
CA ASP A 257 30.74 5.60 -18.02
C ASP A 257 31.57 6.08 -16.81
N ASN A 258 31.85 7.38 -16.70
CA ASN A 258 32.62 7.94 -15.59
C ASN A 258 31.71 8.29 -14.42
N GLY A 259 32.07 7.83 -13.22
CA GLY A 259 31.33 8.07 -11.99
C GLY A 259 32.23 8.45 -10.81
N LEU A 260 31.83 9.45 -10.06
CA LEU A 260 32.40 9.84 -8.77
C LEU A 260 31.33 9.67 -7.69
N GLN A 261 31.71 9.21 -6.51
CA GLN A 261 30.78 9.07 -5.39
C GLN A 261 31.48 9.26 -4.05
N ASP A 262 30.74 9.79 -3.09
CA ASP A 262 31.13 9.81 -1.68
C ASP A 262 29.89 9.65 -0.81
N GLU A 263 30.13 9.29 0.44
CA GLU A 263 29.11 9.05 1.43
C GLU A 263 29.58 9.54 2.80
N LYS A 264 28.65 10.09 3.58
CA LYS A 264 28.88 10.43 4.98
C LYS A 264 27.77 9.88 5.87
N VAL A 265 28.19 9.47 7.05
CA VAL A 265 27.33 8.90 8.09
C VAL A 265 27.12 9.96 9.16
N PHE A 266 25.87 10.15 9.55
CA PHE A 266 25.48 11.03 10.64
C PHE A 266 24.87 10.21 11.77
N THR A 267 25.24 10.56 13.00
CA THR A 267 24.61 10.03 14.20
C THR A 267 23.31 10.80 14.47
N PRO A 268 22.15 10.11 14.59
CA PRO A 268 20.87 10.75 14.89
C PRO A 268 20.88 11.44 16.25
N GLN A 269 20.16 12.55 16.34
CA GLN A 269 20.00 13.34 17.56
C GLN A 269 18.53 13.74 17.72
N GLU A 270 18.12 14.12 18.94
CA GLU A 270 16.76 14.61 19.17
C GLU A 270 16.57 16.06 18.71
N MET A 271 17.66 16.84 18.72
CA MET A 271 17.67 18.24 18.31
C MET A 271 19.08 18.69 17.89
N GLY A 272 19.15 19.83 17.20
CA GLY A 272 20.39 20.50 16.87
C GLY A 272 20.77 20.32 15.40
N THR A 273 21.97 20.75 15.05
CA THR A 273 22.50 20.71 13.68
C THR A 273 23.87 20.08 13.65
N HIS A 274 24.07 19.19 12.70
CA HIS A 274 25.35 18.55 12.42
C HIS A 274 25.72 18.78 10.96
N PHE A 275 27.02 18.80 10.64
CA PHE A 275 27.47 18.86 9.26
C PHE A 275 28.57 17.85 8.97
N GLU A 276 28.63 17.42 7.73
CA GLU A 276 29.72 16.60 7.18
C GLU A 276 30.13 17.13 5.82
N ILE A 277 31.32 16.73 5.35
CA ILE A 277 31.86 17.16 4.05
C ILE A 277 31.90 15.98 3.10
N LEU A 278 31.08 16.02 2.05
CA LEU A 278 31.15 15.09 0.91
C LEU A 278 32.15 15.59 -0.13
N ASN A 279 32.85 14.68 -0.78
CA ASN A 279 33.87 14.98 -1.78
C ASN A 279 33.50 14.36 -3.13
N VAL A 280 33.47 15.18 -4.18
CA VAL A 280 33.21 14.74 -5.56
C VAL A 280 34.34 15.27 -6.44
N GLY A 281 35.38 14.45 -6.61
CA GLY A 281 36.63 14.93 -7.21
C GLY A 281 37.22 16.06 -6.36
N ASP A 282 37.43 17.22 -6.98
CA ASP A 282 37.94 18.42 -6.29
C ASP A 282 36.84 19.26 -5.61
N CYS A 283 35.56 18.94 -5.85
CA CYS A 283 34.42 19.61 -5.26
C CYS A 283 34.17 19.10 -3.83
N LYS A 284 34.14 20.02 -2.85
CA LYS A 284 33.77 19.71 -1.46
C LYS A 284 32.42 20.32 -1.15
N LEU A 285 31.50 19.47 -0.70
CA LEU A 285 30.14 19.82 -0.36
C LEU A 285 29.94 19.72 1.14
N LYS A 286 29.63 20.83 1.79
CA LYS A 286 29.18 20.82 3.19
C LYS A 286 27.69 20.48 3.22
N VAL A 287 27.37 19.32 3.76
CA VAL A 287 25.99 18.90 4.01
C VAL A 287 25.67 19.20 5.46
N THR A 288 24.63 20.01 5.70
CA THR A 288 24.16 20.32 7.05
C THR A 288 22.79 19.71 7.28
N VAL A 289 22.66 18.96 8.37
CA VAL A 289 21.44 18.27 8.79
C VAL A 289 20.98 18.85 10.12
N ALA A 290 19.70 19.23 10.20
CA ALA A 290 19.02 19.58 11.43
C ALA A 290 18.17 18.40 11.91
N TRP A 291 18.20 18.15 13.21
CA TRP A 291 17.46 17.09 13.88
C TRP A 291 16.27 17.66 14.63
N SER A 292 15.16 16.94 14.60
CA SER A 292 14.01 17.25 15.46
C SER A 292 13.19 16.01 15.78
N LEU A 293 12.57 16.01 16.96
CA LEU A 293 11.53 15.05 17.30
C LEU A 293 10.23 15.36 16.56
N PHE A 294 9.46 14.31 16.29
CA PHE A 294 8.11 14.45 15.76
C PHE A 294 7.18 15.05 16.82
N SER A 295 6.49 16.14 16.49
CA SER A 295 5.46 16.71 17.35
C SER A 295 4.20 15.85 17.27
N LEU A 296 4.02 14.97 18.25
CA LEU A 296 2.77 14.23 18.42
C LEU A 296 1.70 15.16 18.99
N HIS A 297 0.60 15.34 18.27
CA HIS A 297 -0.51 16.10 18.84
C HIS A 297 -1.17 15.24 19.94
N PRO A 298 -1.38 15.76 21.17
CA PRO A 298 -1.83 14.94 22.32
C PRO A 298 -3.15 14.19 22.11
N LYS A 299 -4.00 14.66 21.18
CA LYS A 299 -5.28 14.00 20.84
C LYS A 299 -5.12 12.70 20.03
N LEU A 300 -3.93 12.42 19.50
CA LEU A 300 -3.61 11.20 18.74
C LEU A 300 -2.88 10.14 19.57
N ILE A 301 -2.63 10.41 20.87
CA ILE A 301 -2.04 9.45 21.79
C ILE A 301 -3.20 8.67 22.44
N PRO A 302 -3.40 7.39 22.13
CA PRO A 302 -4.37 6.59 22.85
C PRO A 302 -3.97 6.55 24.34
N SER A 303 -4.93 6.64 25.25
CA SER A 303 -4.66 6.72 26.70
C SER A 303 -3.79 5.59 27.27
N HIS A 304 -3.69 4.45 26.58
CA HIS A 304 -2.81 3.33 26.93
C HIS A 304 -1.33 3.51 26.55
N TRP A 305 -0.95 4.62 25.92
CA TRP A 305 0.43 4.99 25.56
C TRP A 305 1.05 6.00 26.53
N LEU A 306 0.27 6.54 27.47
CA LEU A 306 0.78 7.39 28.53
C LEU A 306 1.32 6.46 29.65
N PRO A 307 2.57 6.60 30.09
CA PRO A 307 3.05 5.87 31.25
C PRO A 307 2.21 6.28 32.47
N VAL A 308 1.79 5.27 33.24
CA VAL A 308 1.13 5.43 34.56
C VAL A 308 2.07 6.13 35.53
#